data_AF-A0A5D9CGV3-F1
#
_entry.id   AF-A0A5D9CGV3-F1
#
_cell.length_a   1.000
_cell.length_b   1.000
_cell.length_c   1.000
_cell.angle_alpha   90.00
_cell.angle_beta   90.00
_cell.angle_gamma   90.00
#
_symmetry.space_group_name_H-M   'P 1'
#
loop_
_entity.id
_entity.type
_entity.pdbx_description
1 polymer ?
#
loop_
_entity_poly.entity_id
_entity_poly.type
_entity_poly.pdbx_seq_one_letter_code
_entity_poly.pdbx_strand_id
1 'polypeptide(L)'
;MALAMPLAPALADRFNRTVDSIHQPVVSRSDYVLDVPASGLTSAQADKVDQWFRAIDLGYGDRVSLDASQAGSSGAAADIATIVGGYGLLMSRGAPATEGAVPAGYLRIVVSRSTASVPGCPDYSQPSQPNFTASTSSNYGCATNSALAAMIANPEDLVRGAEAPGADNAEIATRSIRAWRTTEPTSKQGLKRESTKGGN
;
A
#
# COMPACT_ATOMS: atom_id res chain seq x y z
N MET A 1 13.44 -17.72 63.50
CA MET A 1 12.62 -17.06 62.46
C MET A 1 13.45 -17.06 61.18
N ALA A 2 13.28 -18.06 60.32
CA ALA A 2 14.08 -18.25 59.12
C ALA A 2 13.42 -17.50 57.95
N LEU A 3 14.11 -16.49 57.41
CA LEU A 3 13.69 -15.83 56.18
C LEU A 3 13.96 -16.76 54.99
N ALA A 4 12.90 -17.29 54.38
CA ALA A 4 12.97 -17.93 53.08
C ALA A 4 12.95 -16.84 52.00
N MET A 5 14.07 -16.67 51.29
CA MET A 5 14.11 -15.89 50.04
C MET A 5 13.49 -16.73 48.93
N PRO A 6 12.40 -16.30 48.29
CA PRO A 6 11.89 -16.99 47.11
C PRO A 6 12.88 -16.74 45.97
N LEU A 7 13.58 -17.79 45.52
CA LEU A 7 14.24 -17.77 44.22
C LEU A 7 13.14 -17.65 43.17
N ALA A 8 12.98 -16.46 42.60
CA ALA A 8 12.25 -16.31 41.36
C ALA A 8 13.04 -17.06 40.27
N PRO A 9 12.42 -17.99 39.51
CA PRO A 9 13.09 -18.62 38.38
C PRO A 9 13.55 -17.50 37.43
N ALA A 10 14.79 -17.61 36.94
CA ALA A 10 15.38 -16.64 36.04
C ALA A 10 14.45 -16.42 34.85
N LEU A 11 13.90 -15.21 34.74
CA LEU A 11 13.05 -14.72 33.66
C LEU A 11 13.84 -14.56 32.34
N ALA A 12 14.78 -15.46 32.03
CA ALA A 12 15.64 -15.36 30.84
C ALA A 12 14.82 -15.23 29.56
N ASP A 13 13.62 -15.84 29.53
CA ASP A 13 12.70 -15.81 28.39
C ASP A 13 11.90 -14.50 28.25
N ARG A 14 11.95 -13.61 29.26
CA ARG A 14 11.28 -12.29 29.19
C ARG A 14 12.15 -11.21 28.57
N PHE A 15 13.44 -11.46 28.36
CA PHE A 15 14.40 -10.42 27.98
C PHE A 15 15.00 -10.70 26.61
N ASN A 16 14.70 -9.84 25.64
CA ASN A 16 15.32 -9.90 24.32
C ASN A 16 16.79 -9.48 24.41
N ARG A 17 17.73 -10.42 24.24
CA ARG A 17 19.17 -10.15 24.27
C ARG A 17 19.78 -9.99 22.88
N THR A 18 18.98 -10.06 21.82
CA THR A 18 19.45 -9.81 20.45
C THR A 18 19.17 -8.36 20.06
N VAL A 19 19.64 -7.98 18.87
CA VAL A 19 19.34 -6.69 18.24
C VAL A 19 18.16 -6.78 17.28
N ASP A 20 17.42 -7.89 17.31
CA ASP A 20 16.24 -8.09 16.48
C ASP A 20 15.03 -7.46 17.17
N SER A 21 14.15 -6.85 16.39
CA SER A 21 12.87 -6.41 16.93
C SER A 21 11.92 -7.59 17.03
N ILE A 22 11.38 -7.83 18.23
CA ILE A 22 10.28 -8.78 18.44
C ILE A 22 8.94 -8.21 17.96
N HIS A 23 8.84 -6.89 17.85
CA HIS A 23 7.63 -6.15 17.48
C HIS A 23 7.58 -5.93 15.98
N GLN A 24 7.24 -6.98 15.23
CA GLN A 24 7.18 -6.92 13.78
C GLN A 24 5.83 -6.36 13.29
N PRO A 25 5.80 -5.58 12.20
CA PRO A 25 4.55 -5.22 11.54
C PRO A 25 3.80 -6.45 11.08
N VAL A 26 2.51 -6.52 11.40
CA VAL A 26 1.59 -7.53 10.91
C VAL A 26 0.64 -6.86 9.91
N VAL A 27 0.59 -7.45 8.71
CA VAL A 27 -0.26 -6.97 7.62
C VAL A 27 -1.51 -7.83 7.54
N SER A 28 -2.67 -7.19 7.52
CA SER A 28 -3.96 -7.81 7.25
C SER A 28 -4.48 -7.32 5.91
N ARG A 29 -5.09 -8.20 5.13
CA ARG A 29 -5.76 -7.86 3.86
C ARG A 29 -7.19 -8.37 3.85
N SER A 30 -8.09 -7.56 3.31
CA SER A 30 -9.48 -7.91 3.03
C SER A 30 -9.79 -7.64 1.57
N ASP A 31 -10.37 -8.62 0.89
CA ASP A 31 -10.72 -8.54 -0.53
C ASP A 31 -12.25 -8.52 -0.67
N TYR A 32 -12.78 -7.45 -1.25
CA TYR A 32 -14.20 -7.28 -1.55
C TYR A 32 -14.43 -7.48 -3.03
N VAL A 33 -15.46 -8.25 -3.38
CA VAL A 33 -15.74 -8.62 -4.77
C VAL A 33 -17.14 -8.19 -5.19
N LEU A 34 -17.26 -7.73 -6.43
CA LEU A 34 -18.54 -7.46 -7.08
C LEU A 34 -18.50 -7.91 -8.54
N ASP A 35 -19.45 -8.76 -8.92
CA ASP A 35 -19.57 -9.26 -10.28
C ASP A 35 -20.54 -8.39 -11.08
N VAL A 36 -20.09 -7.91 -12.24
CA VAL A 36 -20.86 -7.05 -13.15
C VAL A 36 -20.83 -7.61 -14.57
N PRO A 37 -21.79 -7.30 -15.46
CA PRO A 37 -21.74 -7.78 -16.84
C PRO A 37 -20.50 -7.26 -17.59
N ALA A 38 -19.83 -8.14 -18.33
CA ALA A 38 -18.57 -7.82 -19.02
C ALA A 38 -18.77 -6.98 -20.30
N SER A 39 -19.96 -6.99 -20.89
CA SER A 39 -20.25 -6.31 -22.17
C SER A 39 -20.24 -4.78 -22.09
N GLY A 40 -20.32 -4.21 -20.89
CA GLY A 40 -20.49 -2.77 -20.65
C GLY A 40 -21.52 -2.52 -19.55
N LEU A 41 -21.41 -1.38 -18.88
CA LEU A 41 -22.34 -1.00 -17.82
C LEU A 41 -23.43 -0.06 -18.37
N THR A 42 -24.69 -0.43 -18.15
CA THR A 42 -25.81 0.53 -18.24
C THR A 42 -25.71 1.56 -17.10
N SER A 43 -26.42 2.69 -17.22
CA SER A 43 -26.45 3.71 -16.14
C SER A 43 -26.85 3.11 -14.79
N ALA A 44 -27.90 2.29 -14.76
CA ALA A 44 -28.35 1.62 -13.54
C ALA A 44 -27.32 0.62 -12.97
N GLN A 45 -26.43 0.06 -13.78
CA GLN A 45 -25.34 -0.80 -13.30
C GLN A 45 -24.15 0.01 -12.81
N ALA A 46 -23.82 1.11 -13.49
CA ALA A 46 -22.82 2.07 -13.02
C ALA A 46 -23.21 2.64 -11.64
N ASP A 47 -24.49 2.99 -11.45
CA ASP A 47 -25.00 3.47 -10.16
C ASP A 47 -24.88 2.42 -9.06
N LYS A 48 -25.06 1.13 -9.38
CA LYS A 48 -24.86 0.04 -8.41
C LYS A 48 -23.40 -0.12 -8.02
N VAL A 49 -22.47 0.02 -8.97
CA VAL A 49 -21.03 0.01 -8.70
C VAL A 49 -20.66 1.20 -7.81
N ASP A 50 -21.15 2.40 -8.11
CA ASP A 50 -20.93 3.59 -7.27
C ASP A 50 -21.51 3.41 -5.87
N GLN A 51 -22.75 2.92 -5.76
CA GLN A 51 -23.38 2.65 -4.46
C GLN A 51 -22.60 1.61 -3.66
N TRP A 52 -22.09 0.57 -4.30
CA TRP A 52 -21.25 -0.43 -3.66
C TRP A 52 -19.93 0.16 -3.17
N PHE A 53 -19.25 0.97 -4.00
CA PHE A 53 -18.04 1.68 -3.59
C PHE A 53 -18.26 2.59 -2.38
N ARG A 54 -19.38 3.32 -2.33
CA ARG A 54 -19.76 4.09 -1.13
C ARG A 54 -20.03 3.19 0.08
N ALA A 55 -20.68 2.05 -0.13
CA ALA A 55 -21.03 1.13 0.95
C ALA A 55 -19.80 0.50 1.61
N ILE A 56 -18.75 0.22 0.83
CA ILE A 56 -17.46 -0.28 1.36
C ILE A 56 -16.51 0.86 1.78
N ASP A 57 -16.96 2.11 1.68
CA ASP A 57 -16.16 3.31 1.94
C ASP A 57 -14.84 3.30 1.14
N LEU A 58 -14.95 3.15 -0.18
CA LEU A 58 -13.79 3.12 -1.08
C LEU A 58 -13.00 4.42 -0.93
N GLY A 59 -11.72 4.29 -0.61
CA GLY A 59 -10.89 5.44 -0.27
C GLY A 59 -9.41 5.26 -0.60
N TYR A 60 -8.62 6.22 -0.13
CA TYR A 60 -7.17 6.19 -0.29
C TYR A 60 -6.57 4.94 0.38
N GLY A 61 -5.65 4.28 -0.32
CA GLY A 61 -5.02 3.03 0.12
C GLY A 61 -5.70 1.78 -0.41
N ASP A 62 -6.94 1.87 -0.89
CA ASP A 62 -7.61 0.75 -1.54
C ASP A 62 -7.08 0.52 -2.96
N ARG A 63 -6.99 -0.76 -3.32
CA ARG A 63 -6.53 -1.21 -4.63
C ARG A 63 -7.69 -1.81 -5.39
N VAL A 64 -8.15 -1.11 -6.43
CA VAL A 64 -9.21 -1.63 -7.32
C VAL A 64 -8.57 -2.34 -8.50
N SER A 65 -8.93 -3.60 -8.72
CA SER A 65 -8.45 -4.42 -9.83
C SER A 65 -9.61 -5.17 -10.47
N LEU A 66 -9.38 -5.66 -11.70
CA LEU A 66 -10.29 -6.58 -12.36
C LEU A 66 -9.63 -7.94 -12.46
N ASP A 67 -10.42 -8.99 -12.32
CA ASP A 67 -9.93 -10.35 -12.51
C ASP A 67 -9.28 -10.50 -13.91
N ALA A 68 -8.01 -10.88 -13.90
CA ALA A 68 -7.14 -10.90 -15.07
C ALA A 68 -7.60 -11.89 -16.15
N SER A 69 -8.36 -12.93 -15.77
CA SER A 69 -8.95 -13.87 -16.72
C SER A 69 -9.98 -13.23 -17.66
N GLN A 70 -10.56 -12.09 -17.26
CA GLN A 70 -11.67 -11.41 -17.94
C GLN A 70 -11.34 -9.95 -18.32
N ALA A 71 -10.19 -9.41 -17.89
CA ALA A 71 -9.87 -7.98 -17.98
C ALA A 71 -9.45 -7.49 -19.39
N GLY A 72 -8.97 -8.37 -20.27
CA GLY A 72 -8.28 -7.98 -21.52
C GLY A 72 -9.16 -7.40 -22.63
N SER A 73 -10.50 -7.47 -22.54
CA SER A 73 -11.38 -7.12 -23.67
C SER A 73 -12.83 -6.76 -23.29
N SER A 74 -13.10 -6.45 -22.03
CA SER A 74 -14.46 -6.14 -21.57
C SER A 74 -14.82 -4.67 -21.80
N GLY A 75 -16.01 -4.40 -22.34
CA GLY A 75 -16.53 -3.03 -22.47
C GLY A 75 -16.71 -2.36 -21.10
N ALA A 76 -17.03 -3.17 -20.07
CA ALA A 76 -17.21 -2.69 -18.70
C ALA A 76 -15.92 -2.19 -18.05
N ALA A 77 -14.73 -2.64 -18.48
CA ALA A 77 -13.48 -2.20 -17.86
C ALA A 77 -13.26 -0.68 -17.97
N ALA A 78 -13.60 -0.07 -19.11
CA ALA A 78 -13.47 1.37 -19.30
C ALA A 78 -14.50 2.16 -18.47
N ASP A 79 -15.72 1.64 -18.35
CA ASP A 79 -16.77 2.24 -17.51
C ASP A 79 -16.35 2.22 -16.04
N ILE A 80 -15.83 1.08 -15.57
CA ILE A 80 -15.33 0.92 -14.19
C ILE A 80 -14.12 1.83 -13.96
N ALA A 81 -13.18 1.92 -14.90
CA ALA A 81 -12.04 2.83 -14.81
C ALA A 81 -12.49 4.29 -14.63
N THR A 82 -13.55 4.69 -15.32
CA THR A 82 -14.13 6.04 -15.22
C THR A 82 -14.73 6.28 -13.84
N ILE A 83 -15.50 5.32 -13.31
CA ILE A 83 -16.06 5.40 -11.95
C ILE A 83 -14.95 5.49 -10.92
N VAL A 84 -13.95 4.59 -10.97
CA VAL A 84 -12.79 4.56 -10.07
C VAL A 84 -12.01 5.88 -10.12
N GLY A 85 -11.86 6.48 -11.31
CA GLY A 85 -11.25 7.80 -11.48
C GLY A 85 -12.00 8.92 -10.75
N GLY A 86 -13.33 8.81 -10.61
CA GLY A 86 -14.15 9.72 -9.81
C GLY A 86 -13.81 9.70 -8.31
N TYR A 87 -13.27 8.58 -7.81
CA TYR A 87 -12.76 8.44 -6.44
C TYR A 87 -11.28 8.87 -6.32
N GLY A 88 -10.66 9.37 -7.40
CA GLY A 88 -9.24 9.74 -7.41
C GLY A 88 -8.29 8.54 -7.37
N LEU A 89 -8.79 7.34 -7.65
CA LEU A 89 -8.02 6.10 -7.65
C LEU A 89 -7.68 5.67 -9.08
N LEU A 90 -6.66 4.83 -9.19
CA LEU A 90 -6.27 4.19 -10.46
C LEU A 90 -6.47 2.68 -10.35
N MET A 91 -6.84 2.09 -11.48
CA MET A 91 -6.93 0.65 -11.56
C MET A 91 -5.55 0.00 -11.43
N SER A 92 -5.46 -0.94 -10.51
CA SER A 92 -4.29 -1.74 -10.23
C SER A 92 -4.19 -2.92 -11.19
N ARG A 93 -2.96 -3.27 -11.56
CA ARG A 93 -2.68 -4.49 -12.32
C ARG A 93 -2.54 -5.67 -11.37
N GLY A 94 -2.98 -6.84 -11.83
CA GLY A 94 -2.89 -8.09 -11.08
C GLY A 94 -3.91 -8.14 -9.94
N ALA A 95 -5.10 -8.66 -10.22
CA ALA A 95 -6.04 -9.00 -9.17
C ALA A 95 -5.51 -10.18 -8.35
N PRO A 96 -5.70 -10.18 -7.02
CA PRO A 96 -5.42 -11.36 -6.22
C PRO A 96 -6.35 -12.51 -6.64
N ALA A 97 -5.93 -13.74 -6.35
CA ALA A 97 -6.82 -14.89 -6.50
C ALA A 97 -8.01 -14.71 -5.57
N THR A 98 -9.22 -14.60 -6.14
CA THR A 98 -10.47 -14.50 -5.38
C THR A 98 -11.14 -15.85 -5.31
N GLU A 99 -11.85 -16.11 -4.21
CA GLU A 99 -12.64 -17.33 -4.08
C GLU A 99 -13.91 -17.28 -4.94
N GLY A 100 -14.34 -18.43 -5.43
CA GLY A 100 -15.57 -18.59 -6.21
C GLY A 100 -15.39 -18.32 -7.70
N ALA A 101 -16.07 -19.12 -8.53
CA ALA A 101 -16.05 -18.97 -9.98
C ALA A 101 -16.80 -17.71 -10.43
N VAL A 102 -16.21 -16.95 -11.35
CA VAL A 102 -16.88 -15.84 -12.03
C VAL A 102 -17.83 -16.42 -13.09
N PRO A 103 -19.13 -16.09 -13.08
CA PRO A 103 -20.06 -16.57 -14.10
C PRO A 103 -19.65 -16.11 -15.51
N ALA A 104 -19.97 -16.91 -16.53
CA ALA A 104 -19.73 -16.55 -17.92
C ALA A 104 -20.46 -15.26 -18.30
N GLY A 105 -19.79 -14.35 -19.01
CA GLY A 105 -20.32 -13.03 -19.37
C GLY A 105 -20.26 -11.98 -18.25
N TYR A 106 -19.69 -12.31 -17.09
CA TYR A 106 -19.43 -11.38 -16.00
C TYR A 106 -17.93 -11.06 -15.86
N LEU A 107 -17.68 -9.89 -15.29
CA LEU A 107 -16.40 -9.34 -14.93
C LEU A 107 -16.43 -9.07 -13.43
N ARG A 108 -15.41 -9.55 -12.71
CA ARG A 108 -15.29 -9.33 -11.28
C ARG A 108 -14.43 -8.11 -10.98
N ILE A 109 -15.00 -7.17 -10.25
CA ILE A 109 -14.29 -6.07 -9.60
C ILE A 109 -13.79 -6.58 -8.27
N VAL A 110 -12.50 -6.37 -7.99
CA VAL A 110 -11.86 -6.73 -6.72
C VAL A 110 -11.29 -5.48 -6.09
N VAL A 111 -11.74 -5.17 -4.88
CA VAL A 111 -11.20 -4.09 -4.05
C VAL A 111 -10.43 -4.73 -2.90
N SER A 112 -9.11 -4.58 -2.93
CA SER A 112 -8.22 -5.05 -1.87
C SER A 112 -7.88 -3.91 -0.93
N ARG A 113 -8.16 -4.11 0.36
CA ARG A 113 -7.78 -3.20 1.45
C ARG A 113 -6.77 -3.89 2.35
N SER A 114 -5.60 -3.27 2.50
CA SER A 114 -4.55 -3.77 3.38
C SER A 114 -4.30 -2.79 4.51
N THR A 115 -4.06 -3.30 5.72
CA THR A 115 -3.68 -2.52 6.89
C THR A 115 -2.47 -3.13 7.56
N ALA A 116 -1.59 -2.30 8.12
CA ALA A 116 -0.47 -2.74 8.94
C ALA A 116 -0.63 -2.22 10.36
N SER A 117 -0.28 -3.05 11.33
CA SER A 117 -0.17 -2.64 12.74
C SER A 117 0.95 -3.42 13.41
N VAL A 118 1.46 -2.91 14.52
CA VAL A 118 2.46 -3.61 15.33
C VAL A 118 1.78 -4.01 16.64
N PRO A 119 1.35 -5.28 16.78
CA PRO A 119 0.69 -5.73 18.00
C PRO A 119 1.61 -5.61 19.21
N GLY A 120 1.03 -5.29 20.37
CA GLY A 120 1.78 -5.22 21.63
C GLY A 120 2.59 -3.93 21.85
N CYS A 121 2.52 -2.95 20.94
CA CYS A 121 3.16 -1.65 21.12
C CYS A 121 2.15 -0.57 21.58
N PRO A 122 2.53 0.34 22.51
CA PRO A 122 3.74 0.30 23.32
C PRO A 122 3.71 -0.83 24.38
N ASP A 123 4.88 -1.41 24.69
CA ASP A 123 5.03 -2.47 25.68
C ASP A 123 5.71 -1.96 26.96
N TYR A 124 4.98 -1.96 28.08
CA TYR A 124 5.48 -1.56 29.40
C TYR A 124 5.76 -2.74 30.34
N SER A 125 5.91 -3.95 29.80
CA SER A 125 6.19 -5.17 30.58
C SER A 125 7.53 -5.16 31.32
N GLN A 126 8.47 -4.28 30.92
CA GLN A 126 9.76 -4.11 31.57
C GLN A 126 10.01 -2.65 31.99
N PRO A 127 10.60 -2.42 33.18
CA PRO A 127 11.09 -1.10 33.55
C PRO A 127 12.28 -0.70 32.67
N SER A 128 12.41 0.59 32.38
CA SER A 128 13.48 1.11 31.50
C SER A 128 14.88 0.97 32.10
N GLN A 129 15.00 1.04 33.44
CA GLN A 129 16.24 0.84 34.20
C GLN A 129 15.94 0.33 35.61
N PRO A 130 16.91 -0.32 36.29
CA PRO A 130 18.22 -0.75 35.78
C PRO A 130 18.14 -2.03 34.92
N ASN A 131 19.05 -2.17 33.96
CA ASN A 131 19.12 -3.33 33.06
C ASN A 131 20.38 -4.17 33.36
N PHE A 132 20.22 -5.20 34.20
CA PHE A 132 21.30 -6.13 34.56
C PHE A 132 21.44 -7.32 33.61
N THR A 133 20.51 -7.47 32.67
CA THR A 133 20.46 -8.59 31.72
C THR A 133 21.12 -8.28 30.38
N ALA A 134 21.59 -7.04 30.19
CA ALA A 134 22.10 -6.53 28.93
C ALA A 134 21.14 -6.77 27.75
N SER A 135 19.83 -6.69 28.00
CA SER A 135 18.78 -6.89 27.00
C SER A 135 18.38 -5.59 26.32
N THR A 136 17.79 -5.67 25.14
CA THR A 136 17.05 -4.54 24.55
C THR A 136 15.80 -4.25 25.38
N SER A 137 15.26 -3.03 25.24
CA SER A 137 14.04 -2.64 25.96
C SER A 137 12.82 -3.41 25.46
N SER A 138 11.77 -3.52 26.28
CA SER A 138 10.48 -4.08 25.86
C SER A 138 9.89 -3.36 24.63
N ASN A 139 10.21 -2.08 24.44
CA ASN A 139 9.78 -1.28 23.29
C ASN A 139 10.74 -1.33 22.10
N TYR A 140 11.73 -2.22 22.08
CA TYR A 140 12.72 -2.24 21.02
C TYR A 140 12.09 -2.56 19.65
N GLY A 141 12.15 -1.56 18.77
CA GLY A 141 11.51 -1.55 17.45
C GLY A 141 10.06 -1.09 17.41
N CYS A 142 9.37 -0.86 18.55
CA CYS A 142 7.99 -0.34 18.55
C CYS A 142 7.88 1.00 17.81
N ALA A 143 8.78 1.95 18.05
CA ALA A 143 8.71 3.27 17.41
C ALA A 143 8.95 3.17 15.90
N THR A 144 10.02 2.47 15.49
CA THR A 144 10.38 2.35 14.07
C THR A 144 9.34 1.54 13.29
N ASN A 145 8.92 0.40 13.82
CA ASN A 145 8.00 -0.49 13.11
C ASN A 145 6.57 0.04 13.10
N SER A 146 6.13 0.74 14.15
CA SER A 146 4.81 1.40 14.13
C SER A 146 4.80 2.61 13.20
N ALA A 147 5.91 3.36 13.12
CA ALA A 147 6.06 4.41 12.12
C ALA A 147 6.05 3.85 10.69
N LEU A 148 6.75 2.74 10.42
CA LEU A 148 6.70 2.07 9.12
C LEU A 148 5.27 1.60 8.79
N ALA A 149 4.59 0.95 9.73
CA ALA A 149 3.20 0.50 9.55
C ALA A 149 2.22 1.66 9.25
N ALA A 150 2.45 2.85 9.84
CA ALA A 150 1.59 4.02 9.65
C ALA A 150 1.94 4.85 8.41
N MET A 151 3.21 4.88 7.98
CA MET A 151 3.69 5.76 6.90
C MET A 151 3.73 5.09 5.53
N ILE A 152 3.83 3.76 5.47
CA ILE A 152 3.88 3.05 4.19
C ILE A 152 2.51 3.08 3.54
N ALA A 153 2.46 3.62 2.32
CA ALA A 153 1.20 3.79 1.58
C ALA A 153 0.53 2.46 1.22
N ASN A 154 1.31 1.42 0.89
CA ASN A 154 0.80 0.07 0.65
C ASN A 154 1.37 -0.92 1.69
N PRO A 155 0.58 -1.31 2.71
CA PRO A 155 1.02 -2.26 3.72
C PRO A 155 1.57 -3.59 3.20
N GLU A 156 1.14 -4.08 2.03
CA GLU A 156 1.67 -5.32 1.46
C GLU A 156 3.17 -5.22 1.11
N ASP A 157 3.70 -4.01 0.90
CA ASP A 157 5.12 -3.81 0.58
C ASP A 157 6.02 -4.16 1.77
N LEU A 158 5.48 -4.21 2.99
CA LEU A 158 6.19 -4.73 4.17
C LEU A 158 6.48 -6.23 4.09
N VAL A 159 5.74 -6.98 3.26
CA VAL A 159 5.87 -8.43 3.13
C VAL A 159 6.65 -8.79 1.87
N ARG A 160 6.26 -8.23 0.72
CA ARG A 160 6.80 -8.61 -0.60
C ARG A 160 7.69 -7.55 -1.25
N GLY A 161 7.72 -6.33 -0.72
CA GLY A 161 8.33 -5.18 -1.38
C GLY A 161 7.53 -4.70 -2.60
N ALA A 162 7.78 -3.46 -3.01
CA ALA A 162 7.17 -2.90 -4.21
C ALA A 162 7.87 -3.45 -5.47
N GLU A 163 7.09 -3.89 -6.46
CA GLU A 163 7.61 -4.21 -7.78
C GLU A 163 8.03 -2.92 -8.51
N ALA A 164 9.26 -2.89 -9.01
CA ALA A 164 9.76 -1.75 -9.77
C ALA A 164 9.08 -1.71 -11.16
N PRO A 165 8.35 -0.63 -11.51
CA PRO A 165 7.77 -0.50 -12.83
C PRO A 165 8.88 -0.40 -13.89
N GLY A 166 8.95 -1.38 -14.79
CA GLY A 166 9.87 -1.34 -15.93
C GLY A 166 11.33 -1.68 -15.60
N ALA A 167 11.60 -2.44 -14.53
CA ALA A 167 12.93 -3.00 -14.25
C ALA A 167 13.55 -3.74 -15.46
N ASP A 168 12.71 -4.23 -16.38
CA ASP A 168 13.12 -5.00 -17.55
C ASP A 168 13.28 -4.13 -18.82
N ASN A 169 12.94 -2.83 -18.75
CA ASN A 169 12.96 -1.93 -19.90
C ASN A 169 14.13 -0.95 -19.82
N ALA A 170 15.31 -1.40 -20.27
CA ALA A 170 16.53 -0.58 -20.37
C ALA A 170 16.32 0.76 -21.11
N GLU A 171 15.36 0.81 -22.04
CA GLU A 171 14.96 2.04 -22.75
C GLU A 171 14.31 3.09 -21.84
N ILE A 172 13.52 2.69 -20.84
CA ILE A 172 12.90 3.62 -19.89
C ILE A 172 13.95 4.11 -18.91
N ALA A 173 14.82 3.22 -18.42
CA ALA A 173 15.90 3.56 -17.50
C ALA A 173 16.88 4.60 -18.09
N THR A 174 17.13 4.55 -19.40
CA THR A 174 18.03 5.48 -20.09
C THR A 174 17.34 6.72 -20.64
N ARG A 175 16.01 6.82 -20.57
CA ARG A 175 15.24 7.95 -21.11
C ARG A 175 15.65 9.29 -20.48
N SER A 176 15.88 9.33 -19.16
CA SER A 176 16.33 10.53 -18.45
C SER A 176 17.74 10.95 -18.88
N ILE A 177 18.66 9.99 -19.05
CA ILE A 177 20.03 10.24 -19.55
C ILE A 177 19.99 10.75 -20.99
N ARG A 178 19.18 10.13 -21.85
CA ARG A 178 19.00 10.58 -23.24
C ARG A 178 18.42 11.99 -23.27
N ALA A 179 17.35 12.25 -22.51
CA ALA A 179 16.75 13.57 -22.40
C ALA A 179 17.79 14.61 -21.95
N TRP A 180 18.57 14.34 -20.90
CA TRP A 180 19.64 15.26 -20.47
C TRP A 180 20.69 15.51 -21.55
N ARG A 181 21.12 14.46 -22.28
CA ARG A 181 22.11 14.59 -23.37
C ARG A 181 21.58 15.33 -24.60
N THR A 182 20.31 15.19 -24.93
CA THR A 182 19.72 15.76 -26.14
C THR A 182 18.98 17.08 -25.89
N THR A 183 18.73 17.45 -24.63
CA THR A 183 18.08 18.73 -24.31
C THR A 183 19.03 19.86 -24.65
N GLU A 184 18.63 20.72 -25.59
CA GLU A 184 19.39 21.93 -25.87
C GLU A 184 19.39 22.86 -24.65
N PRO A 185 20.55 23.46 -24.31
CA PRO A 185 20.63 24.42 -23.22
C PRO A 185 19.59 25.53 -23.39
N THR A 186 18.90 25.90 -22.30
CA THR A 186 17.91 26.99 -22.29
C THR A 186 18.48 28.34 -22.71
N SER A 187 19.81 28.49 -22.69
CA SER A 187 20.54 29.65 -23.21
C SER A 187 20.46 29.81 -24.75
N LYS A 188 20.16 28.74 -25.51
CA LYS A 188 19.95 28.82 -26.97
C LYS A 188 18.60 29.40 -27.35
N GLN A 189 17.60 29.33 -26.48
CA GLN A 189 16.23 29.79 -26.79
C GLN A 189 16.05 31.30 -26.64
N GLY A 190 17.13 32.04 -26.35
CA GLY A 190 17.08 33.48 -26.11
C GLY A 190 16.37 33.83 -24.80
N LEU A 191 16.65 35.01 -24.26
CA LEU A 191 15.90 35.51 -23.12
C LEU A 191 14.48 35.88 -23.60
N LYS A 192 13.44 35.37 -22.92
CA LYS A 192 12.07 35.88 -23.11
C LYS A 192 12.07 37.39 -22.88
N ARG A 193 11.86 38.17 -23.93
CA ARG A 193 11.61 39.61 -23.82
C ARG A 193 10.14 39.81 -23.47
N GLU A 194 9.85 39.81 -22.18
CA GLU A 194 8.56 40.31 -21.70
C GLU A 194 8.53 41.84 -21.90
N SER A 195 7.59 42.34 -22.71
CA SER A 195 7.37 43.77 -22.96
C SER A 195 6.21 44.26 -22.11
N THR A 196 6.44 45.23 -21.23
CA THR A 196 5.38 45.88 -20.44
C THR A 196 4.68 47.03 -21.18
N LYS A 197 4.84 47.13 -22.50
CA LYS A 197 4.22 48.21 -23.30
C LYS A 197 2.89 47.77 -23.91
N GLY A 198 1.89 47.67 -23.04
CA GLY A 198 0.48 47.62 -23.39
C GLY A 198 -0.28 48.50 -22.40
N GLY A 199 -0.06 49.82 -22.51
CA GLY A 199 -0.78 50.82 -21.74
C GLY A 199 -1.98 51.35 -22.53
N ASN A 200 -3.09 51.52 -21.79
CA ASN A 200 -4.24 52.41 -21.94
C ASN A 200 -4.82 52.68 -23.33
#